data_AF-A0A2G5VXU6-F1
#
_entry.id   AF-A0A2G5VXU6-F1
#
_cell.length_a   1.000
_cell.length_b   1.000
_cell.length_c   1.000
_cell.angle_alpha   90.00
_cell.angle_beta   90.00
_cell.angle_gamma   90.00
#
_symmetry.space_group_name_H-M   'P 1'
#
loop_
_entity.id
_entity.type
_entity.pdbx_description
1 polymer ?
#
loop_
_entity_poly.entity_id
_entity_poly.type
_entity_poly.pdbx_seq_one_letter_code
_entity_poly.pdbx_strand_id
1 'polypeptide(L)'
;MKMIYNFDQKLRDLLMNHLELVEIEFRSKIAYHHSHRFGALGYKYPDNFSSPVAHKRFLEELNKQINRSGKELFVLHHKSNYGGEFPFWVAIEVISFGELSKLFKNLTEEIKDEIVNDFNLSSFYAESWLHTLSYIRNVCAHYGRIYGKELAIKPKLFKSKRNKFKANRIFTAVFILAKLLHREDRINFITTLQVLLEEYSDHIDLTELGLSDNWERLLLEH
;
A
#
# COMPACT_ATOMS: atom_id res chain seq x y z
N MET A 1 28.43 1.77 -13.02
CA MET A 1 27.35 2.78 -12.79
C MET A 1 26.04 2.42 -13.50
N LYS A 2 26.06 2.06 -14.81
CA LYS A 2 24.85 1.63 -15.56
C LYS A 2 24.14 0.40 -14.96
N MET A 3 24.88 -0.59 -14.44
CA MET A 3 24.28 -1.81 -13.88
C MET A 3 23.48 -1.58 -12.60
N ILE A 4 24.00 -0.79 -11.64
CA ILE A 4 23.27 -0.44 -10.41
C ILE A 4 22.01 0.37 -10.75
N TYR A 5 22.10 1.28 -11.72
CA TYR A 5 20.94 2.04 -12.19
C TYR A 5 19.86 1.12 -12.79
N ASN A 6 20.27 0.17 -13.65
CA ASN A 6 19.36 -0.81 -14.24
C ASN A 6 18.71 -1.71 -13.18
N PHE A 7 19.49 -2.19 -12.20
CA PHE A 7 18.97 -2.96 -11.08
C PHE A 7 17.92 -2.15 -10.28
N ASP A 8 18.26 -0.91 -9.92
CA ASP A 8 17.37 -0.04 -9.16
C ASP A 8 16.06 0.26 -9.92
N GLN A 9 16.13 0.41 -11.24
CA GLN A 9 14.96 0.52 -12.11
C GLN A 9 14.10 -0.75 -12.08
N LYS A 10 14.70 -1.92 -12.37
CA LYS A 10 13.97 -3.20 -12.35
C LYS A 10 13.35 -3.50 -10.98
N LEU A 11 14.04 -3.13 -9.90
CA LEU A 11 13.52 -3.27 -8.54
C LEU A 11 12.32 -2.35 -8.29
N ARG A 12 12.35 -1.10 -8.76
CA ARG A 12 11.18 -0.20 -8.70
C ARG A 12 10.00 -0.78 -9.48
N ASP A 13 10.24 -1.29 -10.68
CA ASP A 13 9.17 -1.83 -11.54
C ASP A 13 8.53 -3.06 -10.87
N LEU A 14 9.35 -3.96 -10.31
CA LEU A 14 8.89 -5.11 -9.54
C LEU A 14 8.04 -4.69 -8.32
N LEU A 15 8.52 -3.71 -7.56
CA LEU A 15 7.79 -3.19 -6.39
C LEU A 15 6.47 -2.52 -6.80
N MET A 16 6.47 -1.70 -7.85
CA MET A 16 5.28 -0.98 -8.33
C MET A 16 4.16 -1.95 -8.71
N ASN A 17 4.48 -3.01 -9.47
CA ASN A 17 3.50 -4.00 -9.90
C ASN A 17 2.79 -4.67 -8.71
N HIS A 18 3.52 -4.97 -7.65
CA HIS A 18 2.95 -5.66 -6.48
C HIS A 18 2.33 -4.70 -5.46
N LEU A 19 2.83 -3.46 -5.37
CA LEU A 19 2.21 -2.40 -4.58
C LEU A 19 0.80 -2.08 -5.10
N GLU A 20 0.61 -2.11 -6.42
CA GLU A 20 -0.69 -1.91 -7.06
C GLU A 20 -1.71 -2.96 -6.59
N LEU A 21 -1.33 -4.23 -6.50
CA LEU A 21 -2.21 -5.31 -6.01
C LEU A 21 -2.68 -5.05 -4.58
N VAL A 22 -1.76 -4.66 -3.68
CA VAL A 22 -2.11 -4.31 -2.30
C VAL A 22 -3.01 -3.07 -2.25
N GLU A 23 -2.73 -2.06 -3.09
CA GLU A 23 -3.53 -0.83 -3.17
C GLU A 23 -4.98 -1.14 -3.59
N ILE A 24 -5.17 -1.98 -4.61
CA ILE A 24 -6.49 -2.42 -5.11
C ILE A 24 -7.23 -3.26 -4.06
N GLU A 25 -6.55 -4.18 -3.40
CA GLU A 25 -7.16 -5.04 -2.38
C GLU A 25 -7.66 -4.20 -1.18
N PHE A 26 -6.84 -3.28 -0.68
CA PHE A 26 -7.26 -2.40 0.42
C PHE A 26 -8.37 -1.43 -0.01
N ARG A 27 -8.37 -0.90 -1.24
CA ARG A 27 -9.51 -0.11 -1.76
C ARG A 27 -10.80 -0.92 -1.71
N SER A 28 -10.75 -2.13 -2.25
CA SER A 28 -11.91 -3.03 -2.34
C SER A 28 -12.46 -3.37 -0.96
N LYS A 29 -11.59 -3.77 -0.02
CA LYS A 29 -12.00 -4.09 1.36
C LYS A 29 -12.53 -2.87 2.11
N ILE A 30 -11.86 -1.73 2.04
CA ILE A 30 -12.32 -0.49 2.71
C ILE A 30 -13.70 -0.10 2.18
N ALA A 31 -13.87 -0.07 0.86
CA ALA A 31 -15.15 0.25 0.26
C ALA A 31 -16.25 -0.73 0.66
N TYR A 32 -15.96 -2.04 0.63
CA TYR A 32 -16.90 -3.08 1.01
C TYR A 32 -17.33 -2.96 2.48
N HIS A 33 -16.41 -3.06 3.43
CA HIS A 33 -16.72 -3.09 4.86
C HIS A 33 -17.40 -1.80 5.32
N HIS A 34 -16.90 -0.65 4.87
CA HIS A 34 -17.50 0.62 5.22
C HIS A 34 -18.90 0.80 4.60
N SER A 35 -19.09 0.47 3.32
CA SER A 35 -20.40 0.64 2.66
C SER A 35 -21.42 -0.36 3.18
N HIS A 36 -20.98 -1.57 3.53
CA HIS A 36 -21.85 -2.59 4.10
C HIS A 36 -22.39 -2.14 5.47
N ARG A 37 -21.57 -1.46 6.27
CA ARG A 37 -21.97 -0.98 7.60
C ARG A 37 -22.75 0.33 7.59
N PHE A 38 -22.36 1.28 6.75
CA PHE A 38 -22.87 2.66 6.79
C PHE A 38 -23.63 3.10 5.54
N GLY A 39 -23.83 2.19 4.59
CA GLY A 39 -24.45 2.47 3.30
C GLY A 39 -23.49 3.09 2.28
N ALA A 40 -23.95 3.16 1.02
CA ALA A 40 -23.16 3.61 -0.12
C ALA A 40 -22.56 5.02 0.03
N LEU A 41 -23.27 5.93 0.73
CA LEU A 41 -22.84 7.30 0.98
C LEU A 41 -22.33 7.52 2.41
N GLY A 42 -22.16 6.44 3.19
CA GLY A 42 -21.74 6.49 4.59
C GLY A 42 -20.45 7.29 4.80
N TYR A 43 -19.55 7.27 3.82
CA TYR A 43 -18.26 7.97 3.87
C TYR A 43 -18.40 9.50 3.95
N LYS A 44 -19.58 10.06 3.68
CA LYS A 44 -19.85 11.50 3.78
C LYS A 44 -20.12 11.96 5.22
N TYR A 45 -20.42 11.05 6.14
CA TYR A 45 -20.78 11.40 7.51
C TYR A 45 -19.59 11.24 8.47
N PRO A 46 -19.22 12.29 9.23
CA PRO A 46 -18.04 12.27 10.09
C PRO A 46 -18.16 11.27 11.26
N ASP A 47 -19.37 10.95 11.71
CA ASP A 47 -19.64 10.04 12.83
C ASP A 47 -19.22 8.58 12.52
N ASN A 48 -19.02 8.24 11.25
CA ASN A 48 -18.56 6.93 10.80
C ASN A 48 -17.02 6.79 10.84
N PHE A 49 -16.31 7.80 11.35
CA PHE A 49 -14.85 7.86 11.39
C PHE A 49 -14.32 8.23 12.78
N SER A 50 -13.08 7.85 13.06
CA SER A 50 -12.43 8.11 14.35
C SER A 50 -12.13 9.60 14.60
N SER A 51 -11.88 10.38 13.54
CA SER A 51 -11.61 11.82 13.64
C SER A 51 -12.40 12.62 12.60
N PRO A 52 -13.32 13.51 13.04
CA PRO A 52 -14.03 14.43 12.17
C PRO A 52 -13.11 15.39 11.40
N VAL A 53 -11.97 15.77 12.00
CA VAL A 53 -11.00 16.67 11.36
C VAL A 53 -10.29 15.97 10.19
N ALA A 54 -9.88 14.71 10.38
CA ALA A 54 -9.27 13.94 9.30
C ALA A 54 -10.30 13.56 8.22
N HIS A 55 -11.53 13.30 8.61
CA HIS A 55 -12.64 13.05 7.68
C HIS A 55 -12.92 14.25 6.77
N LYS A 56 -12.98 15.45 7.33
CA LYS A 56 -13.13 16.69 6.55
C LYS A 56 -12.03 16.82 5.50
N ARG A 57 -10.76 16.60 5.88
CA ARG A 57 -9.62 16.64 4.95
C ARG A 57 -9.73 15.59 3.85
N PHE A 58 -10.16 14.37 4.21
CA PHE A 58 -10.42 13.31 3.24
C PHE A 58 -11.48 13.73 2.21
N LEU A 59 -12.61 14.30 2.67
CA LEU A 59 -13.65 14.78 1.75
C LEU A 59 -13.18 15.93 0.85
N GLU A 60 -12.39 16.86 1.38
CA GLU A 60 -11.80 17.96 0.58
C GLU A 60 -10.90 17.42 -0.53
N GLU A 61 -10.00 16.49 -0.21
CA GLU A 61 -9.10 15.90 -1.21
C GLU A 61 -9.86 15.00 -2.19
N LEU A 62 -10.84 14.21 -1.72
CA LEU A 62 -11.70 13.40 -2.58
C LEU A 62 -12.44 14.25 -3.60
N ASN A 63 -13.10 15.33 -3.18
CA ASN A 63 -13.82 16.23 -4.07
C ASN A 63 -12.90 16.87 -5.12
N LYS A 64 -11.68 17.23 -4.72
CA LYS A 64 -10.65 17.74 -5.62
C LYS A 64 -10.23 16.69 -6.65
N GLN A 65 -10.07 15.42 -6.26
CA GLN A 65 -9.73 14.35 -7.19
C GLN A 65 -10.88 13.99 -8.14
N ILE A 66 -12.14 13.97 -7.66
CA ILE A 66 -13.33 13.81 -8.51
C ILE A 66 -13.40 14.93 -9.56
N ASN A 67 -13.14 16.18 -9.15
CA ASN A 67 -13.16 17.32 -10.06
C ASN A 67 -12.05 17.25 -11.11
N ARG A 68 -10.83 16.83 -10.72
CA ARG A 68 -9.71 16.60 -11.65
C ARG A 68 -10.01 15.46 -12.63
N SER A 69 -10.69 14.42 -12.15
CA SER A 69 -11.11 13.25 -12.93
C SER A 69 -12.41 13.50 -13.71
N GLY A 70 -12.86 14.75 -13.85
CA GLY A 70 -14.14 15.10 -14.44
C GLY A 70 -14.36 14.66 -15.90
N LYS A 71 -13.30 14.22 -16.59
CA LYS A 71 -13.35 13.68 -17.95
C LYS A 71 -13.43 12.15 -18.00
N GLU A 72 -13.19 11.48 -16.87
CA GLU A 72 -13.28 10.02 -16.78
C GLU A 72 -14.73 9.57 -16.93
N LEU A 73 -14.94 8.47 -17.67
CA LEU A 73 -16.28 7.99 -18.04
C LEU A 73 -17.16 7.72 -16.82
N PHE A 74 -16.62 7.09 -15.77
CA PHE A 74 -17.38 6.80 -14.56
C PHE A 74 -17.79 8.07 -13.79
N VAL A 75 -16.96 9.13 -13.84
CA VAL A 75 -17.25 10.41 -13.22
C VAL A 75 -18.37 11.14 -13.96
N LEU A 76 -18.29 11.16 -15.30
CA LEU A 76 -19.34 11.73 -16.14
C LEU A 76 -20.66 10.99 -15.94
N HIS A 77 -20.62 9.65 -15.92
CA HIS A 77 -21.80 8.82 -15.69
C HIS A 77 -22.51 9.17 -14.38
N HIS A 78 -21.78 9.32 -13.27
CA HIS A 78 -22.39 9.65 -11.98
C HIS A 78 -22.85 11.10 -11.86
N LYS A 79 -22.12 12.04 -12.48
CA LYS A 79 -22.58 13.44 -12.56
C LYS A 79 -23.89 13.56 -13.34
N SER A 80 -24.02 12.85 -14.47
CA SER A 80 -25.19 12.93 -15.32
C SER A 80 -26.39 12.13 -14.80
N ASN A 81 -26.18 10.93 -14.26
CA ASN A 81 -27.27 9.99 -13.95
C ASN A 81 -27.62 9.91 -12.46
N TYR A 82 -26.71 10.31 -11.56
CA TYR A 82 -26.86 10.16 -10.11
C TYR A 82 -26.70 11.50 -9.36
N GLY A 83 -26.84 12.64 -10.04
CA GLY A 83 -26.77 13.96 -9.41
C GLY A 83 -25.39 14.29 -8.82
N GLY A 84 -24.32 13.59 -9.25
CA GLY A 84 -23.00 13.74 -8.66
C GLY A 84 -22.82 13.04 -7.31
N GLU A 85 -23.74 12.14 -6.95
CA GLU A 85 -23.57 11.22 -5.84
C GLU A 85 -22.72 10.02 -6.29
N PHE A 86 -21.68 9.70 -5.51
CA PHE A 86 -20.76 8.61 -5.80
C PHE A 86 -20.86 7.59 -4.67
N PRO A 87 -21.33 6.36 -4.93
CA PRO A 87 -21.16 5.28 -3.96
C PRO A 87 -19.69 5.13 -3.57
N PHE A 88 -19.42 4.71 -2.33
CA PHE A 88 -18.06 4.75 -1.80
C PHE A 88 -17.07 3.89 -2.62
N TRP A 89 -17.52 2.73 -3.13
CA TRP A 89 -16.73 1.87 -4.03
C TRP A 89 -16.40 2.51 -5.38
N VAL A 90 -17.10 3.57 -5.78
CA VAL A 90 -16.75 4.38 -6.95
C VAL A 90 -15.88 5.56 -6.53
N ALA A 91 -16.21 6.21 -5.41
CA ALA A 91 -15.49 7.37 -4.91
C ALA A 91 -14.03 7.04 -4.53
N ILE A 92 -13.76 5.85 -4.00
CA ILE A 92 -12.42 5.46 -3.56
C ILE A 92 -11.44 5.23 -4.73
N GLU A 93 -11.92 5.05 -5.96
CA GLU A 93 -11.07 4.79 -7.12
C GLU A 93 -10.22 6.00 -7.52
N VAL A 94 -10.66 7.23 -7.22
CA VAL A 94 -9.91 8.45 -7.58
C VAL A 94 -8.82 8.82 -6.57
N ILE A 95 -8.77 8.19 -5.39
CA ILE A 95 -7.81 8.56 -4.36
C ILE A 95 -6.49 7.80 -4.56
N SER A 96 -5.37 8.47 -4.26
CA SER A 96 -4.05 7.84 -4.31
C SER A 96 -3.81 6.87 -3.14
N PHE A 97 -2.81 5.99 -3.25
CA PHE A 97 -2.38 5.15 -2.13
C PHE A 97 -2.09 5.94 -0.84
N GLY A 98 -1.51 7.15 -0.97
CA GLY A 98 -1.24 8.01 0.18
C GLY A 98 -2.50 8.45 0.91
N GLU A 99 -3.56 8.78 0.16
CA GLU A 99 -4.86 9.11 0.74
C GLU A 99 -5.57 7.86 1.27
N LEU A 100 -5.44 6.71 0.61
CA LEU A 100 -5.96 5.43 1.10
C LEU A 100 -5.35 5.06 2.47
N SER A 101 -4.04 5.27 2.66
CA SER A 101 -3.37 5.03 3.93
C SER A 101 -3.90 5.95 5.05
N LYS A 102 -4.13 7.23 4.75
CA LYS A 102 -4.73 8.19 5.71
C LYS A 102 -6.19 7.86 6.01
N LEU A 103 -6.95 7.47 5.00
CA LEU A 103 -8.33 7.02 5.11
C LEU A 103 -8.42 5.81 6.04
N PHE A 104 -7.62 4.75 5.77
CA PHE A 104 -7.57 3.56 6.61
C PHE A 104 -7.30 3.90 8.08
N LYS A 105 -6.31 4.78 8.33
CA LYS A 105 -6.00 5.26 9.69
C LYS A 105 -7.20 5.92 10.38
N ASN A 106 -8.06 6.59 9.63
CA ASN A 106 -9.20 7.34 10.17
C ASN A 106 -10.48 6.50 10.30
N LEU A 107 -10.51 5.26 9.80
CA LEU A 107 -11.61 4.33 10.03
C LEU A 107 -11.76 4.04 11.53
N THR A 108 -12.93 3.54 11.94
CA THR A 108 -13.10 3.04 13.31
C THR A 108 -12.27 1.77 13.53
N GLU A 109 -12.00 1.43 14.78
CA GLU A 109 -11.20 0.22 15.08
C GLU A 109 -11.89 -1.05 14.60
N GLU A 110 -13.21 -1.12 14.74
CA GLU A 110 -14.02 -2.26 14.32
C GLU A 110 -13.90 -2.51 12.80
N ILE A 111 -14.02 -1.45 11.98
CA ILE A 111 -13.86 -1.57 10.54
C ILE A 111 -12.42 -1.94 10.17
N LYS A 112 -11.42 -1.36 10.85
CA LYS A 112 -10.01 -1.71 10.58
C LYS A 112 -9.78 -3.19 10.84
N ASP A 113 -10.24 -3.71 11.98
CA ASP A 113 -10.08 -5.11 12.36
C ASP A 113 -10.78 -6.06 11.37
N GLU A 114 -12.00 -5.72 10.92
CA GLU A 114 -12.68 -6.50 9.87
C GLU A 114 -11.85 -6.58 8.58
N ILE A 115 -11.28 -5.45 8.12
CA ILE A 115 -10.47 -5.39 6.89
C ILE A 115 -9.19 -6.23 7.03
N VAL A 116 -8.51 -6.17 8.18
CA VAL A 116 -7.19 -6.80 8.35
C VAL A 116 -7.27 -8.28 8.75
N ASN A 117 -8.45 -8.75 9.13
CA ASN A 117 -8.68 -10.12 9.57
C ASN A 117 -8.23 -11.14 8.52
N ASP A 118 -8.53 -10.88 7.25
CA ASP A 118 -8.14 -11.76 6.12
C ASP A 118 -6.62 -11.89 5.94
N PHE A 119 -5.85 -10.91 6.46
CA PHE A 119 -4.40 -10.91 6.42
C PHE A 119 -3.75 -11.55 7.66
N ASN A 120 -4.56 -12.02 8.63
CA ASN A 120 -4.10 -12.45 9.96
C ASN A 120 -3.21 -11.38 10.63
N LEU A 121 -3.57 -10.12 10.47
CA LEU A 121 -2.81 -8.96 10.91
C LEU A 121 -3.66 -8.12 11.87
N SER A 122 -3.04 -7.42 12.81
CA SER A 122 -3.75 -6.39 13.58
C SER A 122 -3.72 -5.03 12.87
N SER A 123 -4.78 -4.26 13.05
CA SER A 123 -4.94 -2.88 12.56
C SER A 123 -3.71 -2.01 12.83
N PHE A 124 -3.10 -2.20 14.02
CA PHE A 124 -1.91 -1.49 14.49
C PHE A 124 -0.69 -1.63 13.57
N TYR A 125 -0.49 -2.82 12.99
CA TYR A 125 0.58 -3.07 12.03
C TYR A 125 0.15 -2.60 10.64
N ALA A 126 -1.08 -2.93 10.22
CA ALA A 126 -1.60 -2.53 8.90
C ALA A 126 -1.55 -1.01 8.67
N GLU A 127 -1.95 -0.19 9.66
CA GLU A 127 -1.87 1.27 9.58
C GLU A 127 -0.43 1.72 9.30
N SER A 128 0.53 1.16 10.03
CA SER A 128 1.95 1.49 9.84
C SER A 128 2.48 1.00 8.50
N TRP A 129 2.02 -0.15 8.03
CA TRP A 129 2.50 -0.80 6.81
C TRP A 129 2.00 -0.07 5.57
N LEU A 130 0.71 0.28 5.50
CA LEU A 130 0.15 1.08 4.40
C LEU A 130 0.84 2.45 4.29
N HIS A 131 1.21 3.06 5.41
CA HIS A 131 1.94 4.33 5.38
C HIS A 131 3.35 4.17 4.80
N THR A 132 4.08 3.12 5.20
CA THR A 132 5.40 2.81 4.62
C THR A 132 5.30 2.44 3.14
N LEU A 133 4.33 1.62 2.74
CA LEU A 133 4.15 1.19 1.36
C LEU A 133 3.73 2.34 0.44
N SER A 134 2.83 3.23 0.87
CA SER A 134 2.47 4.42 0.11
C SER A 134 3.65 5.37 -0.10
N TYR A 135 4.54 5.51 0.91
CA TYR A 135 5.80 6.23 0.74
C TYR A 135 6.69 5.59 -0.32
N ILE A 136 6.84 4.27 -0.30
CA ILE A 136 7.70 3.55 -1.26
C ILE A 136 7.13 3.63 -2.67
N ARG A 137 5.81 3.48 -2.83
CA ARG A 137 5.11 3.70 -4.09
C ARG A 137 5.41 5.09 -4.64
N ASN A 138 5.37 6.13 -3.80
CA ASN A 138 5.72 7.48 -4.22
C ASN A 138 7.20 7.62 -4.62
N VAL A 139 8.13 7.01 -3.86
CA VAL A 139 9.55 6.99 -4.25
C VAL A 139 9.71 6.34 -5.62
N CYS A 140 9.03 5.22 -5.87
CA CYS A 140 9.12 4.51 -7.15
C CYS A 140 8.54 5.35 -8.30
N ALA A 141 7.35 5.93 -8.12
CA ALA A 141 6.68 6.77 -9.12
C ALA A 141 7.47 8.06 -9.48
N HIS A 142 8.32 8.54 -8.57
CA HIS A 142 9.20 9.69 -8.80
C HIS A 142 10.62 9.29 -9.23
N TYR A 143 10.83 8.05 -9.69
CA TYR A 143 12.13 7.52 -10.12
C TYR A 143 13.23 7.66 -9.05
N GLY A 144 12.84 7.67 -7.77
CA GLY A 144 13.76 7.79 -6.66
C GLY A 144 14.55 6.51 -6.46
N ARG A 145 15.79 6.66 -6.03
CA ARG A 145 16.67 5.52 -5.70
C ARG A 145 16.05 4.66 -4.57
N ILE A 146 16.08 3.35 -4.72
CA ILE A 146 15.61 2.36 -3.74
C ILE A 146 16.80 1.58 -3.15
N TYR A 147 17.73 1.15 -3.99
CA TYR A 147 18.92 0.40 -3.61
C TYR A 147 19.82 1.20 -2.66
N GLY A 148 20.06 0.68 -1.46
CA GLY A 148 20.83 1.36 -0.41
C GLY A 148 20.12 2.56 0.24
N LYS A 149 18.81 2.74 0.01
CA LYS A 149 18.04 3.81 0.63
C LYS A 149 17.59 3.41 2.03
N GLU A 150 17.72 4.34 2.98
CA GLU A 150 17.06 4.23 4.26
C GLU A 150 15.61 4.74 4.19
N LEU A 151 14.68 3.96 4.72
CA LEU A 151 13.27 4.30 4.80
C LEU A 151 13.07 5.47 5.77
N ALA A 152 12.59 6.60 5.23
CA ALA A 152 12.18 7.74 6.06
C ALA A 152 10.98 7.39 6.95
N ILE A 153 10.07 6.54 6.46
CA ILE A 153 8.91 6.04 7.18
C ILE A 153 9.17 4.60 7.61
N LYS A 154 9.56 4.41 8.87
CA LYS A 154 9.90 3.10 9.42
C LYS A 154 8.64 2.34 9.78
N PRO A 155 8.41 1.15 9.21
CA PRO A 155 7.26 0.35 9.57
C PRO A 155 7.43 -0.26 10.96
N LYS A 156 6.32 -0.47 11.66
CA LYS A 156 6.30 -1.27 12.87
C LYS A 156 6.51 -2.74 12.52
N LEU A 157 7.40 -3.40 13.27
CA LEU A 157 7.68 -4.82 13.09
C LEU A 157 7.17 -5.64 14.27
N PHE A 158 6.74 -6.88 13.98
CA PHE A 158 6.45 -7.88 14.98
C PHE A 158 7.63 -8.01 15.95
N LYS A 159 7.34 -8.12 17.25
CA LYS A 159 8.37 -8.25 18.29
C LYS A 159 9.37 -9.39 17.97
N SER A 160 8.88 -10.53 17.49
CA SER A 160 9.67 -11.71 17.10
C SER A 160 10.60 -11.48 15.90
N LYS A 161 10.36 -10.44 15.10
CA LYS A 161 11.08 -10.15 13.86
C LYS A 161 12.04 -8.96 14.00
N ARG A 162 12.00 -8.18 15.08
CA ARG A 162 12.85 -6.99 15.28
C ARG A 162 14.36 -7.28 15.18
N ASN A 163 14.80 -8.45 15.64
CA ASN A 163 16.21 -8.83 15.58
C ASN A 163 16.64 -9.39 14.21
N LYS A 164 15.68 -9.70 13.33
CA LYS A 164 15.93 -10.28 12.00
C LYS A 164 15.91 -9.23 10.88
N PHE A 165 15.38 -8.04 11.14
CA PHE A 165 15.21 -6.99 10.15
C PHE A 165 15.81 -5.68 10.63
N LYS A 166 16.59 -5.02 9.77
CA LYS A 166 16.90 -3.59 9.93
C LYS A 166 15.69 -2.80 9.44
N ALA A 167 14.87 -2.30 10.38
CA ALA A 167 13.58 -1.65 10.08
C ALA A 167 13.68 -0.45 9.10
N ASN A 168 14.86 0.17 8.98
CA ASN A 168 15.11 1.27 8.05
C ASN A 168 15.55 0.82 6.65
N ARG A 169 15.67 -0.47 6.36
CA ARG A 169 16.11 -0.98 5.05
C ARG A 169 14.95 -1.43 4.20
N ILE A 170 15.12 -1.33 2.87
CA ILE A 170 14.08 -1.66 1.89
C ILE A 170 13.57 -3.10 2.02
N PHE A 171 14.42 -4.04 2.44
CA PHE A 171 13.99 -5.41 2.67
C PHE A 171 12.84 -5.54 3.69
N THR A 172 12.75 -4.62 4.66
CA THR A 172 11.61 -4.58 5.57
C THR A 172 10.30 -4.31 4.84
N ALA A 173 10.33 -3.44 3.84
CA ALA A 173 9.15 -3.17 3.02
C ALA A 173 8.85 -4.30 2.02
N VAL A 174 9.88 -4.96 1.47
CA VAL A 174 9.72 -6.20 0.68
C VAL A 174 9.00 -7.26 1.51
N PHE A 175 9.39 -7.43 2.77
CA PHE A 175 8.73 -8.35 3.70
C PHE A 175 7.26 -8.00 3.95
N ILE A 176 6.98 -6.73 4.23
CA ILE A 176 5.61 -6.26 4.47
C ILE A 176 4.74 -6.43 3.21
N LEU A 177 5.28 -6.08 2.05
CA LEU A 177 4.61 -6.25 0.77
C LEU A 177 4.28 -7.73 0.54
N ALA A 178 5.26 -8.63 0.68
CA ALA A 178 5.05 -10.06 0.57
C ALA A 178 3.95 -10.57 1.53
N LYS A 179 3.91 -10.07 2.77
CA LYS A 179 2.88 -10.46 3.76
C LYS A 179 1.46 -10.03 3.39
N LEU A 180 1.31 -8.94 2.65
CA LEU A 180 0.00 -8.42 2.23
C LEU A 180 -0.45 -8.96 0.86
N LEU A 181 0.40 -9.71 0.16
CA LEU A 181 0.05 -10.36 -1.09
C LEU A 181 -0.65 -11.70 -0.86
N HIS A 182 -1.60 -12.02 -1.73
CA HIS A 182 -2.15 -13.37 -1.83
C HIS A 182 -1.06 -14.37 -2.21
N ARG A 183 -1.33 -15.65 -1.96
CA ARG A 183 -0.31 -16.72 -2.06
C ARG A 183 0.37 -16.77 -3.43
N GLU A 184 -0.40 -16.66 -4.51
CA GLU A 184 0.13 -16.76 -5.88
C GLU A 184 0.99 -15.55 -6.23
N ASP A 185 0.49 -14.33 -5.99
CA ASP A 185 1.24 -13.09 -6.21
C ASP A 185 2.49 -13.01 -5.35
N ARG A 186 2.42 -13.52 -4.11
CA ARG A 186 3.58 -13.59 -3.21
C ARG A 186 4.66 -14.51 -3.77
N ILE A 187 4.28 -15.69 -4.27
CA ILE A 187 5.25 -16.62 -4.88
C ILE A 187 5.86 -15.96 -6.12
N ASN A 188 5.05 -15.36 -6.98
CA ASN A 188 5.53 -14.64 -8.16
C ASN A 188 6.50 -13.51 -7.80
N PHE A 189 6.17 -12.71 -6.78
CA PHE A 189 7.01 -11.64 -6.27
C PHE A 189 8.37 -12.14 -5.80
N ILE A 190 8.37 -13.19 -4.97
CA ILE A 190 9.60 -13.76 -4.39
C ILE A 190 10.48 -14.36 -5.50
N THR A 191 9.89 -15.14 -6.41
CA THR A 191 10.63 -15.74 -7.53
C THR A 191 11.22 -14.67 -8.45
N THR A 192 10.45 -13.64 -8.78
CA THR A 192 10.94 -12.55 -9.65
C THR A 192 12.02 -11.73 -8.95
N LEU A 193 11.90 -11.49 -7.64
CA LEU A 193 12.93 -10.86 -6.84
C LEU A 193 14.21 -11.68 -6.81
N GLN A 194 14.11 -13.00 -6.62
CA GLN A 194 15.25 -13.90 -6.60
C GLN A 194 16.03 -13.84 -7.92
N VAL A 195 15.32 -14.00 -9.05
CA VAL A 195 15.93 -13.90 -10.40
C VAL A 195 16.62 -12.55 -10.59
N LEU A 196 15.99 -11.46 -10.14
CA LEU A 196 16.57 -10.12 -10.23
C LEU A 196 17.84 -9.98 -9.37
N LEU A 197 17.86 -10.53 -8.16
CA LEU A 197 19.04 -10.49 -7.30
C LEU A 197 20.19 -11.33 -7.86
N GLU A 198 19.89 -12.51 -8.42
CA GLU A 198 20.86 -13.38 -9.08
C GLU A 198 21.46 -12.70 -10.32
N GLU A 199 20.63 -12.11 -11.19
CA GLU A 199 21.06 -11.41 -12.42
C GLU A 199 22.07 -10.28 -12.15
N TYR A 200 21.95 -9.60 -11.01
CA TYR A 200 22.80 -8.46 -10.65
C TYR A 200 23.76 -8.74 -9.49
N SER A 201 23.94 -10.00 -9.11
CA SER A 201 24.74 -10.41 -7.94
C SER A 201 26.19 -9.89 -7.96
N ASP A 202 26.82 -9.81 -9.13
CA ASP A 202 28.18 -9.25 -9.31
C ASP A 202 28.24 -7.71 -9.22
N HIS A 203 27.09 -7.04 -9.06
CA HIS A 203 26.95 -5.59 -9.17
C HIS A 203 26.26 -4.93 -7.98
N ILE A 204 25.70 -5.72 -7.06
CA ILE A 204 24.98 -5.24 -5.88
C ILE A 204 25.54 -5.86 -4.61
N ASP A 205 25.41 -5.12 -3.52
CA ASP A 205 25.66 -5.59 -2.16
C ASP A 205 24.29 -5.83 -1.50
N LEU A 206 23.99 -7.10 -1.19
CA LEU A 206 22.72 -7.47 -0.57
C LEU A 206 22.56 -6.87 0.83
N THR A 207 23.65 -6.51 1.50
CA THR A 207 23.61 -5.86 2.82
C THR A 207 23.03 -4.45 2.73
N GLU A 208 23.17 -3.77 1.58
CA GLU A 208 22.58 -2.45 1.33
C GLU A 208 21.05 -2.52 1.23
N LEU A 209 20.53 -3.65 0.75
CA LEU A 209 19.09 -3.93 0.74
C LEU A 209 18.57 -4.32 2.14
N GLY A 210 19.46 -4.78 3.02
CA GLY A 210 19.12 -5.31 4.35
C GLY A 210 18.63 -6.75 4.32
N LEU A 211 18.95 -7.50 3.27
CA LEU A 211 18.68 -8.94 3.16
C LEU A 211 19.52 -9.71 4.18
N SER A 212 18.97 -10.83 4.68
CA SER A 212 19.71 -11.82 5.48
C SER A 212 19.84 -13.11 4.68
N ASP A 213 20.76 -14.01 5.04
CA ASP A 213 21.06 -15.23 4.27
C ASP A 213 19.85 -16.15 4.04
N ASN A 214 18.80 -16.06 4.87
CA ASN A 214 17.57 -16.86 4.77
C ASN A 214 16.34 -16.00 4.40
N TRP A 215 16.54 -14.95 3.62
CA TRP A 215 15.49 -13.98 3.31
C TRP A 215 14.26 -14.60 2.63
N GLU A 216 14.43 -15.55 1.71
CA GLU A 216 13.33 -16.22 0.99
C GLU A 216 12.36 -16.90 1.96
N ARG A 217 12.91 -17.66 2.91
CA ARG A 217 12.12 -18.33 3.95
C ARG A 217 11.34 -17.32 4.79
N LEU A 218 11.94 -16.17 5.11
CA LEU A 218 11.25 -15.12 5.87
C LEU A 218 10.06 -14.53 5.11
N LEU A 219 10.13 -14.45 3.78
CA LEU A 219 9.03 -13.97 2.94
C LEU A 219 7.91 -15.01 2.76
N LEU A 220 8.22 -16.30 2.89
CA LEU A 220 7.24 -17.38 2.76
C LEU A 220 6.47 -17.71 4.06
N GLU A 221 7.04 -17.39 5.22
CA GLU A 221 6.36 -17.57 6.52
C GLU A 221 5.06 -16.73 6.57
N HIS A 222 3.96 -17.26 7.09
CA HIS A 222 2.70 -16.54 7.39
C HIS A 222 2.60 -16.17 8.87
#